data_AF-A0A8J2M3D1-F1
#
_entry.id   AF-A0A8J2M3D1-F1
#
_cell.length_a   1.000
_cell.length_b   1.000
_cell.length_c   1.000
_cell.angle_alpha   90.00
_cell.angle_beta   90.00
_cell.angle_gamma   90.00
#
_symmetry.space_group_name_H-M   'P 1'
#
loop_
_entity.id
_entity.type
_entity.pdbx_description
1 polymer ?
#
loop_
_entity_poly.entity_id
_entity_poly.type
_entity_poly.pdbx_seq_one_letter_code
_entity_poly.pdbx_strand_id
1 'polypeptide(L)'
;MLIQRTGKEWKDLRSVMSPTFTTGKIKRMFTYFNTCADQFANHLKKRGETGDIVNFQDEFGKFTVSAIASIVFGLQPDVFENENSIFMKMVKRMQSTRYIQVIKVILLIGVPKIAKALSLSFSDKPSTDFFSSIIEKTIEQRRV
;
A
#
# COMPACT_ATOMS: atom_id res chain seq x y z
N MET A 1 -6.70 11.62 -3.37
CA MET A 1 -5.29 11.23 -3.15
C MET A 1 -4.36 12.26 -3.77
N LEU A 2 -3.12 12.41 -3.28
CA LEU A 2 -2.16 13.45 -3.73
C LEU A 2 -1.92 13.44 -5.25
N ILE A 3 -1.89 12.26 -5.86
CA ILE A 3 -1.73 12.06 -7.31
C ILE A 3 -2.86 12.61 -8.18
N GLN A 4 -4.05 12.88 -7.61
CA GLN A 4 -5.22 13.39 -8.34
C GLN A 4 -5.39 14.90 -8.23
N ARG A 5 -4.61 15.56 -7.36
CA ARG A 5 -4.75 16.98 -7.05
C ARG A 5 -3.71 17.77 -7.85
N THR A 6 -4.04 19.02 -8.18
CA THR A 6 -3.17 19.91 -8.95
C THR A 6 -3.14 21.31 -8.31
N GLY A 7 -2.15 22.11 -8.68
CA GLY A 7 -2.02 23.50 -8.22
C GLY A 7 -1.90 23.63 -6.70
N LYS A 8 -2.67 24.57 -6.12
CA LYS A 8 -2.62 24.89 -4.69
C LYS A 8 -3.02 23.71 -3.80
N GLU A 9 -4.07 22.97 -4.15
CA GLU A 9 -4.54 21.81 -3.39
C GLU A 9 -3.46 20.73 -3.26
N TRP A 10 -2.71 20.49 -4.33
CA TRP A 10 -1.58 19.56 -4.30
C TRP A 10 -0.47 20.08 -3.38
N LYS A 11 -0.12 21.37 -3.50
CA LYS A 11 0.93 22.00 -2.70
C LYS A 11 0.61 21.93 -1.20
N ASP A 12 -0.63 22.23 -0.83
CA ASP A 12 -1.11 22.21 0.55
C ASP A 12 -1.12 20.77 1.12
N LEU A 13 -1.59 19.79 0.35
CA LEU A 13 -1.56 18.39 0.82
C LEU A 13 -0.13 17.84 0.91
N ARG A 14 0.75 18.22 -0.04
CA ARG A 14 2.15 17.79 -0.06
C ARG A 14 2.93 18.37 1.12
N SER A 15 2.68 19.62 1.50
CA SER A 15 3.35 20.25 2.64
C SER A 15 3.04 19.53 3.96
N VAL A 16 1.81 19.04 4.13
CA VAL A 16 1.40 18.22 5.30
C VAL A 16 2.12 16.86 5.33
N MET A 17 2.29 16.20 4.18
CA MET A 17 2.90 14.85 4.13
C MET A 17 4.43 14.85 4.16
N SER A 18 5.08 15.90 3.67
CA SER A 18 6.54 15.93 3.47
C SER A 18 7.37 15.70 4.76
N PRO A 19 6.98 16.21 5.95
CA PRO A 19 7.72 15.99 7.19
C PRO A 19 7.88 14.51 7.59
N THR A 20 6.96 13.64 7.15
CA THR A 20 7.01 12.19 7.42
C THR A 20 8.19 11.49 6.71
N PHE A 21 8.67 12.05 5.60
CA PHE A 21 9.72 11.48 4.76
C PHE A 21 11.09 12.15 4.95
N THR A 22 11.31 12.82 6.09
CA THR A 22 12.64 13.35 6.43
C THR A 22 13.64 12.20 6.66
N THR A 23 14.92 12.45 6.41
CA THR A 23 15.99 11.45 6.60
C THR A 23 15.96 10.84 8.01
N GLY A 24 15.69 11.64 9.04
CA GLY A 24 15.59 11.16 10.41
C GLY A 24 14.42 10.19 10.64
N LYS A 25 13.27 10.42 10.01
CA LYS A 25 12.11 9.52 10.09
C LYS A 25 12.34 8.26 9.26
N ILE A 26 12.91 8.37 8.06
CA ILE A 26 13.29 7.21 7.23
C ILE A 26 14.30 6.32 7.96
N LYS A 27 15.32 6.89 8.61
CA LYS A 27 16.26 6.13 9.45
C LYS A 27 15.57 5.34 10.55
N ARG A 28 14.52 5.89 11.18
CA ARG A 28 13.70 5.17 12.17
C ARG A 28 12.85 4.07 11.54
N MET A 29 12.41 4.23 10.29
CA MET A 29 11.69 3.19 9.56
C MET A 29 12.59 2.00 9.19
N PHE A 30 13.92 2.20 9.11
CA PHE A 30 14.91 1.18 8.73
C PHE A 30 14.85 -0.09 9.59
N THR A 31 14.53 0.05 10.89
CA THR A 31 14.36 -1.11 11.77
C THR A 31 13.23 -2.04 11.30
N TYR A 32 12.10 -1.48 10.86
CA TYR A 32 11.00 -2.26 10.30
C TYR A 32 11.38 -2.91 8.97
N PHE A 33 12.13 -2.21 8.12
CA PHE A 33 12.64 -2.78 6.87
C PHE A 33 13.54 -3.99 7.13
N ASN A 34 14.45 -3.91 8.10
CA ASN A 34 15.33 -5.03 8.47
C ASN A 34 14.53 -6.22 8.98
N THR A 35 13.57 -6.01 9.88
CA THR A 35 12.71 -7.10 10.37
C THR A 35 11.94 -7.77 9.23
N CYS A 36 11.35 -7.00 8.32
CA CYS A 36 10.68 -7.55 7.14
C CYS A 36 11.65 -8.29 6.21
N ALA A 37 12.88 -7.81 6.08
CA ALA A 37 13.92 -8.43 5.24
C ALA A 37 14.38 -9.76 5.82
N ASP A 38 14.57 -9.85 7.14
CA ASP A 38 14.93 -11.10 7.83
C ASP A 38 13.81 -12.15 7.67
N GLN A 39 12.54 -11.74 7.84
CA GLN A 39 11.39 -12.61 7.60
C GLN A 39 11.34 -13.10 6.14
N PHE A 40 11.58 -12.20 5.19
CA PHE A 40 11.60 -12.54 3.76
C PHE A 40 12.74 -13.49 3.41
N ALA A 41 13.95 -13.25 3.92
CA ALA A 41 15.11 -14.12 3.71
C ALA A 41 14.85 -15.53 4.27
N ASN A 42 14.27 -15.63 5.47
CA ASN A 42 13.88 -16.91 6.06
C ASN A 42 12.81 -17.63 5.22
N HIS A 43 11.81 -16.90 4.71
CA HIS A 43 10.80 -17.45 3.82
C HIS A 43 11.40 -18.02 2.53
N LEU A 44 12.29 -17.26 1.87
CA LEU A 44 12.97 -17.72 0.66
C LEU A 44 13.89 -18.91 0.93
N LYS A 45 14.57 -18.95 2.08
CA LYS A 45 15.40 -20.09 2.47
C LYS A 45 14.57 -21.37 2.58
N LYS A 46 13.43 -21.33 3.29
CA LYS A 46 12.49 -22.47 3.40
C LYS A 46 12.01 -22.94 2.02
N ARG A 47 11.75 -22.02 1.09
CA ARG A 47 11.31 -22.33 -0.29
C ARG A 47 12.45 -22.87 -1.15
N GLY A 48 13.69 -22.47 -0.88
CA GLY A 48 14.87 -23.02 -1.53
C GLY A 48 15.15 -24.48 -1.14
N GLU A 49 14.81 -24.86 0.10
CA GLU A 49 14.94 -26.24 0.60
C GLU A 49 13.98 -27.22 -0.10
N THR A 50 12.83 -26.76 -0.59
CA THR A 50 11.88 -27.58 -1.36
C THR A 50 12.25 -27.69 -2.85
N GLY A 51 13.15 -26.83 -3.35
CA GLY A 51 13.52 -26.77 -4.76
C GLY A 51 12.46 -26.14 -5.66
N ASP A 52 11.48 -25.41 -5.08
CA ASP A 52 10.38 -24.82 -5.83
C ASP A 52 10.86 -23.68 -6.73
N ILE A 53 10.41 -23.67 -7.99
CA ILE A 53 10.56 -22.51 -8.87
C ILE A 53 9.50 -21.47 -8.45
N VAL A 54 9.95 -20.29 -8.06
CA VAL A 54 9.08 -19.19 -7.62
C VAL A 54 9.16 -17.99 -8.56
N ASN A 55 8.04 -17.29 -8.72
CA ASN A 55 8.04 -15.98 -9.35
C ASN A 55 8.57 -14.95 -8.36
N PHE A 56 9.81 -14.50 -8.56
CA PHE A 56 10.46 -13.54 -7.65
C PHE A 56 9.71 -12.21 -7.55
N GLN A 57 8.99 -11.79 -8.59
CA GLN A 57 8.18 -10.57 -8.56
C GLN A 57 7.05 -10.68 -7.53
N ASP A 58 6.39 -11.83 -7.45
CA ASP A 58 5.29 -12.06 -6.50
C ASP A 58 5.84 -12.14 -5.06
N GLU A 59 6.96 -12.83 -4.88
CA GLU A 59 7.62 -12.96 -3.57
C GLU A 59 8.13 -11.62 -3.04
N PHE A 60 8.80 -10.82 -3.88
CA PHE A 60 9.23 -9.47 -3.52
C PHE A 60 8.04 -8.52 -3.31
N GLY A 61 6.92 -8.76 -4.00
CA GLY A 61 5.65 -8.12 -3.74
C GLY A 61 5.19 -8.32 -2.30
N LYS A 62 5.26 -9.54 -1.76
CA LYS A 62 4.92 -9.84 -0.36
C LYS A 62 5.80 -9.06 0.61
N PHE A 63 7.11 -8.98 0.37
CA PHE A 63 8.03 -8.15 1.16
C PHE A 63 7.60 -6.69 1.19
N THR A 64 7.30 -6.12 0.03
CA THR A 64 6.85 -4.71 -0.10
C THR A 64 5.58 -4.46 0.70
N VAL A 65 4.62 -5.39 0.63
CA VAL A 65 3.36 -5.32 1.37
C VAL A 65 3.58 -5.40 2.87
N SER A 66 4.45 -6.31 3.33
CA SER A 66 4.82 -6.44 4.75
C SER A 66 5.46 -5.16 5.28
N ALA A 67 6.43 -4.59 4.56
CA ALA A 67 7.11 -3.37 4.96
C ALA A 67 6.13 -2.18 5.08
N ILE A 68 5.24 -2.00 4.10
CA ILE A 68 4.20 -0.96 4.15
C ILE A 68 3.25 -1.21 5.32
N ALA A 69 2.82 -2.46 5.54
CA ALA A 69 1.94 -2.81 6.66
C ALA A 69 2.54 -2.42 8.02
N SER A 70 3.81 -2.74 8.22
CA SER A 70 4.52 -2.44 9.46
C SER A 70 4.78 -0.95 9.65
N ILE A 71 5.21 -0.24 8.60
CA ILE A 71 5.59 1.17 8.70
C ILE A 71 4.36 2.09 8.78
N VAL A 72 3.36 1.84 7.93
CA VAL A 72 2.21 2.75 7.77
C VAL A 72 1.11 2.43 8.78
N PHE A 73 0.77 1.15 8.93
CA PHE A 73 -0.35 0.71 9.76
C PHE A 73 0.11 0.18 11.13
N GLY A 74 1.41 0.00 11.35
CA GLY A 74 1.92 -0.59 12.59
C GLY A 74 1.57 -2.07 12.75
N LEU A 75 1.26 -2.76 11.65
CA LEU A 75 0.81 -4.16 11.65
C LEU A 75 1.91 -5.08 11.13
N GLN A 76 1.99 -6.29 11.69
CA GLN A 76 2.81 -7.37 11.15
C GLN A 76 1.88 -8.46 10.58
N PRO A 77 1.35 -8.27 9.35
CA PRO A 77 0.56 -9.29 8.71
C PRO A 77 1.46 -10.44 8.27
N ASP A 78 1.02 -11.65 8.54
CA ASP A 78 1.68 -12.87 8.06
C ASP A 78 1.40 -13.08 6.56
N VAL A 79 2.07 -12.27 5.74
CA VAL A 79 1.93 -12.31 4.27
C VAL A 79 2.77 -13.39 3.59
N PHE A 80 3.71 -13.98 4.32
CA PHE A 80 4.62 -14.99 3.81
C PHE A 80 4.07 -16.41 3.99
N GLU A 81 3.38 -16.68 5.10
CA GLU A 81 2.79 -18.00 5.34
C GLU A 81 1.27 -18.01 5.04
N ASN A 82 0.59 -16.87 5.14
CA ASN A 82 -0.86 -16.77 4.90
C ASN A 82 -1.25 -15.79 3.77
N GLU A 83 -1.16 -16.27 2.53
CA GLU A 83 -1.60 -15.53 1.34
C GLU A 83 -3.11 -15.22 1.30
N ASN A 84 -3.92 -15.90 2.12
CA ASN A 84 -5.38 -15.78 2.14
C ASN A 84 -5.89 -14.77 3.17
N SER A 85 -4.99 -14.07 3.85
CA SER A 85 -5.35 -13.01 4.79
C SER A 85 -6.23 -11.94 4.11
N ILE A 86 -7.19 -11.39 4.87
CA ILE A 86 -8.07 -10.31 4.38
C ILE A 86 -7.22 -9.12 3.92
N PHE A 87 -6.11 -8.85 4.61
CA PHE A 87 -5.15 -7.82 4.24
C PHE A 87 -4.57 -8.07 2.84
N MET A 88 -4.04 -9.27 2.57
CA MET A 88 -3.47 -9.59 1.26
C MET A 88 -4.54 -9.60 0.15
N LYS A 89 -5.76 -10.03 0.45
CA LYS A 89 -6.90 -9.94 -0.48
C LYS A 89 -7.24 -8.49 -0.84
N MET A 90 -7.26 -7.58 0.14
CA MET A 90 -7.54 -6.16 -0.10
C MET A 90 -6.41 -5.46 -0.85
N VAL A 91 -5.15 -5.84 -0.60
CA VAL A 91 -3.98 -5.40 -1.36
C VAL A 91 -4.04 -5.87 -2.80
N LYS A 92 -4.23 -7.19 -3.03
CA LYS A 92 -4.38 -7.76 -4.37
C LYS A 92 -5.55 -7.11 -5.13
N ARG A 93 -6.66 -6.81 -4.45
CA ARG A 93 -7.80 -6.07 -5.03
C ARG A 93 -7.42 -4.65 -5.45
N MET A 94 -6.67 -3.94 -4.61
CA MET A 94 -6.17 -2.60 -4.92
C MET A 94 -5.16 -2.60 -6.08
N GLN A 95 -4.33 -3.62 -6.17
CA GLN A 95 -3.34 -3.79 -7.24
C GLN A 95 -3.92 -4.36 -8.54
N SER A 96 -5.04 -5.10 -8.45
CA SER A 96 -5.65 -5.74 -9.61
C SER A 96 -6.10 -4.67 -10.59
N THR A 97 -5.39 -4.58 -11.72
CA THR A 97 -5.70 -3.62 -12.78
C THR A 97 -6.92 -4.14 -13.54
N ARG A 98 -8.10 -3.81 -13.05
CA ARG A 98 -9.35 -4.15 -13.76
C ARG A 98 -9.43 -3.27 -15.00
N TYR A 99 -9.93 -3.80 -16.12
CA TYR A 99 -10.15 -3.02 -17.35
C TYR A 99 -10.90 -1.69 -17.10
N ILE A 100 -11.83 -1.70 -16.14
CA ILE A 100 -12.56 -0.51 -15.68
C ILE A 100 -11.63 0.56 -15.07
N GLN A 101 -10.59 0.18 -14.32
CA GLN A 101 -9.61 1.12 -13.77
C GLN A 101 -8.73 1.72 -14.86
N VAL A 102 -8.33 0.94 -15.88
CA VAL A 102 -7.58 1.46 -17.03
C VAL A 102 -8.40 2.50 -17.79
N ILE A 103 -9.67 2.20 -18.06
CA ILE A 103 -10.60 3.15 -18.70
C ILE A 103 -10.76 4.41 -17.85
N LYS A 104 -10.88 4.29 -16.52
CA LYS A 104 -10.93 5.45 -15.61
C LYS A 104 -9.65 6.29 -15.67
N VAL A 105 -8.47 5.67 -15.74
CA VAL A 105 -7.19 6.39 -15.86
C VAL A 105 -7.11 7.14 -17.19
N ILE A 106 -7.49 6.50 -18.30
CA ILE A 106 -7.55 7.13 -19.62
C ILE A 106 -8.51 8.32 -19.62
N LEU A 107 -9.70 8.18 -19.02
CA LEU A 107 -10.67 9.28 -18.90
C LEU A 107 -10.17 10.41 -18.00
N LEU A 108 -9.48 10.10 -16.90
CA LEU A 108 -8.89 11.08 -15.99
C LEU A 108 -7.79 11.91 -16.66
N ILE A 109 -6.98 11.29 -17.53
CA ILE A 109 -5.88 11.95 -18.24
C ILE A 109 -6.40 12.68 -19.48
N GLY A 110 -7.23 12.01 -20.30
CA GLY A 110 -7.68 12.50 -21.59
C GLY A 110 -8.80 13.55 -21.52
N VAL A 111 -9.71 13.44 -20.54
CA VAL A 111 -10.84 14.39 -20.41
C VAL A 111 -11.10 14.75 -18.93
N PRO A 112 -10.21 15.51 -18.29
CA PRO A 112 -10.27 15.80 -16.85
C PRO A 112 -11.55 16.54 -16.43
N LYS A 113 -12.18 17.31 -17.33
CA LYS A 113 -13.44 18.02 -17.05
C LYS A 113 -14.61 17.04 -16.83
N ILE A 114 -14.72 15.99 -17.65
CA ILE A 114 -15.77 14.97 -17.53
C ILE A 114 -15.49 14.07 -16.31
N ALA A 115 -14.23 13.72 -16.09
CA ALA A 115 -13.84 12.94 -14.92
C ALA A 115 -14.15 13.67 -13.59
N LYS A 116 -13.96 15.00 -13.56
CA LYS A 116 -14.33 15.84 -12.43
C LYS A 116 -15.85 15.96 -12.27
N ALA A 117 -16.61 16.05 -13.36
CA ALA A 117 -18.08 16.08 -13.33
C ALA A 117 -18.69 14.76 -12.83
N LEU A 118 -18.14 13.62 -13.26
CA LEU A 118 -18.59 12.28 -12.85
C LEU A 118 -18.02 11.83 -11.49
N SER A 119 -17.26 12.69 -10.79
CA SER A 119 -16.57 12.36 -9.53
C SER A 119 -15.83 11.02 -9.57
N LEU A 120 -15.22 10.71 -10.72
CA LEU A 120 -14.54 9.43 -10.93
C LEU A 120 -13.31 9.36 -10.06
N SER A 121 -13.39 8.55 -9.00
CA SER A 121 -12.23 8.21 -8.19
C SER A 121 -11.51 6.99 -8.78
N PHE A 122 -10.18 7.08 -8.80
CA PHE A 122 -9.27 5.97 -9.07
C PHE A 122 -9.42 4.84 -8.02
N SER A 123 -9.88 5.17 -6.81
CA SER A 123 -9.91 4.23 -5.68
C SER A 123 -11.04 3.21 -5.80
N ASP A 124 -10.73 1.95 -5.47
CA ASP A 124 -11.75 0.94 -5.16
C ASP A 124 -12.28 1.20 -3.74
N LYS A 125 -13.58 1.49 -3.63
CA LYS A 125 -14.22 1.89 -2.37
C LYS A 125 -14.08 0.82 -1.27
N PRO A 126 -14.36 -0.48 -1.52
CA PRO A 126 -14.14 -1.54 -0.53
C PRO A 126 -12.71 -1.61 0.04
N SER A 127 -11.67 -1.58 -0.82
CA SER A 127 -10.29 -1.57 -0.34
C SER A 127 -9.97 -0.31 0.45
N THR A 128 -10.46 0.85 0.00
CA THR A 128 -10.22 2.14 0.66
C THR A 128 -10.85 2.17 2.05
N ASP A 129 -12.10 1.73 2.18
CA ASP A 129 -12.84 1.71 3.43
C ASP A 129 -12.17 0.75 4.43
N PHE A 130 -11.68 -0.40 3.96
CA PHE A 130 -10.91 -1.34 4.78
C PHE A 130 -9.65 -0.68 5.37
N PHE A 131 -8.79 -0.07 4.55
CA PHE A 131 -7.56 0.55 5.05
C PHE A 131 -7.84 1.78 5.92
N SER A 132 -8.85 2.58 5.59
CA SER A 132 -9.29 3.70 6.45
C SER A 132 -9.73 3.19 7.82
N SER A 133 -10.50 2.10 7.87
CA SER A 133 -10.95 1.53 9.16
C SER A 133 -9.79 1.04 10.02
N ILE A 134 -8.70 0.54 9.41
CA ILE A 134 -7.48 0.16 10.14
C ILE A 134 -6.86 1.41 10.76
N ILE A 135 -6.68 2.47 9.97
CA ILE A 135 -6.08 3.73 10.44
C ILE A 135 -6.93 4.34 11.56
N GLU A 136 -8.24 4.38 11.41
CA GLU A 136 -9.17 4.89 12.41
C GLU A 136 -9.02 4.14 13.74
N LYS A 137 -9.02 2.80 13.70
CA LYS A 137 -8.79 1.96 14.89
C LYS A 137 -7.42 2.21 15.51
N THR A 138 -6.36 2.33 14.70
CA THR A 138 -5.01 2.62 15.21
C THR A 138 -4.93 4.00 15.87
N ILE A 139 -5.67 4.99 15.37
CA ILE A 139 -5.75 6.33 15.98
C ILE A 139 -6.53 6.26 17.31
N GLU A 140 -7.65 5.54 17.33
CA GLU A 140 -8.48 5.37 18.53
C GLU A 140 -7.69 4.71 19.68
N GLN A 141 -6.92 3.66 19.38
CA GLN A 141 -6.05 3.00 20.35
C GLN A 141 -4.99 3.92 20.97
N ARG A 142 -4.58 4.99 20.29
CA ARG A 142 -3.57 5.96 20.78
C ARG A 142 -4.18 7.14 21.55
N ARG A 143 -5.50 7.23 21.62
CA ARG A 143 -6.22 8.29 22.37
C ARG A 143 -6.54 7.90 23.82
N VAL A 144 -6.17 6.69 24.23
CA VAL A 144 -6.19 6.19 25.61
C VAL A 144 -4.80 6.37 26.22
#